data_AF-A0A257ZB54-F1
#
_entry.id   AF-A0A257ZB54-F1
#
_cell.length_a   1.000
_cell.length_b   1.000
_cell.length_c   1.000
_cell.angle_alpha   90.00
_cell.angle_beta   90.00
_cell.angle_gamma   90.00
#
_symmetry.space_group_name_H-M   'P 1'
#
loop_
_entity.id
_entity.type
_entity.pdbx_description
1 polymer ?
#
loop_
_entity_poly.entity_id
_entity_poly.type
_entity_poly.pdbx_seq_one_letter_code
_entity_poly.pdbx_strand_id
1 'polypeptide(L)'
;MRLALVLPAAVIAPLAEGAATGDALTVQEDDLLAYRGRQARALRIVGRAPVPLEGAEKTEFVVFRGGEGLRDQVAIIVGTPDLTRAVPVRLHSACLTGDLFGSLKCDCGDQLRDTVARMAAENGGILLYLDQEGRGNGIANKMRAYRLQSEGYDTYDADEVLGFGLDQRRFDFAARMLQMLGVHQVEIHTNNPEKIAALQAAGLVVSAEARVIGRTTQENVRYLTSKRDRAGHQIDFAAPGAPVALRASD
;
A
#
# COMPACT_ATOMS: atom_id res chain seq x y z
N MET A 1 5.10 19.47 5.22
CA MET A 1 5.58 18.98 3.91
C MET A 1 5.17 17.55 3.61
N ARG A 2 5.60 16.55 4.40
CA ARG A 2 5.27 15.12 4.14
C ARG A 2 3.77 14.84 3.98
N LEU A 3 2.92 15.37 4.87
CA LEU A 3 1.45 15.24 4.76
C LEU A 3 0.85 15.81 3.46
N ALA A 4 1.53 16.75 2.82
CA ALA A 4 1.11 17.39 1.57
C ALA A 4 1.78 16.75 0.33
N LEU A 5 2.59 15.70 0.51
CA LEU A 5 3.33 15.01 -0.55
C LEU A 5 4.25 15.92 -1.38
N VAL A 6 4.75 16.99 -0.79
CA VAL A 6 5.77 17.87 -1.39
C VAL A 6 7.16 17.51 -0.86
N LEU A 7 8.20 18.00 -1.54
CA LEU A 7 9.56 17.83 -1.06
C LEU A 7 9.69 18.43 0.35
N PRO A 8 10.45 17.80 1.26
CA PRO A 8 10.64 18.26 2.62
C PRO A 8 11.64 19.42 2.69
N ALA A 9 11.38 20.49 1.94
CA ALA A 9 12.16 21.72 1.92
C ALA A 9 11.28 22.88 2.41
N ALA A 10 11.81 23.73 3.29
CA ALA A 10 11.10 24.89 3.81
C ALA A 10 12.06 26.07 3.98
N VAL A 11 11.54 27.29 3.79
CA VAL A 11 12.22 28.52 4.21
C VAL A 11 11.69 28.85 5.61
N ILE A 12 12.60 28.93 6.58
CA ILE A 12 12.25 29.15 7.99
C ILE A 12 12.75 30.55 8.37
N ALA A 13 11.85 31.34 8.96
CA ALA A 13 12.17 32.64 9.52
C ALA A 13 11.63 32.69 10.96
N PRO A 14 12.44 33.12 11.95
CA PRO A 14 11.93 33.34 13.30
C PRO A 14 10.91 34.48 13.27
N LEU A 15 9.78 34.28 13.95
CA LEU A 15 8.78 35.31 14.15
C LEU A 15 8.91 35.87 15.57
N ALA A 16 8.87 37.19 15.70
CA ALA A 16 8.76 37.83 16.99
C ALA A 16 7.41 37.46 17.63
N GLU A 17 7.36 37.40 18.96
CA GLU A 17 6.12 37.17 19.69
C GLU A 17 5.08 38.24 19.33
N GLY A 18 3.88 37.82 18.95
CA GLY A 18 2.81 38.72 18.48
C GLY A 18 2.99 39.29 17.08
N ALA A 19 3.97 38.83 16.28
CA ALA A 19 4.11 39.25 14.89
C ALA A 19 2.84 38.93 14.08
N ALA A 20 2.35 39.90 13.32
CA ALA A 20 1.23 39.70 12.42
C ALA A 20 1.61 38.71 11.31
N THR A 21 0.81 37.66 11.14
CA THR A 21 1.03 36.62 10.13
C THR A 21 0.27 36.89 8.81
N GLY A 22 -0.47 38.00 8.73
CA GLY A 22 -1.31 38.31 7.57
C GLY A 22 -2.32 37.19 7.28
N ASP A 23 -2.42 36.79 6.01
CA ASP A 23 -3.29 35.69 5.56
C ASP A 23 -2.70 34.29 5.78
N ALA A 24 -1.55 34.18 6.47
CA ALA A 24 -0.95 32.88 6.70
C ALA A 24 -1.80 32.03 7.65
N LEU A 25 -2.05 30.79 7.24
CA LEU A 25 -2.71 29.80 8.07
C LEU A 25 -1.79 29.40 9.23
N THR A 26 -2.30 29.48 10.44
CA THR A 26 -1.61 28.99 11.64
C THR A 26 -2.06 27.58 11.94
N VAL A 27 -1.10 26.71 12.24
CA VAL A 27 -1.33 25.31 12.62
C VAL A 27 -0.52 25.01 13.88
N GLN A 28 -1.15 24.35 14.85
CA GLN A 28 -0.47 23.92 16.06
C GLN A 28 0.30 22.62 15.81
N GLU A 29 1.39 22.40 16.55
CA GLU A 29 2.17 21.17 16.44
C GLU A 29 1.31 19.92 16.72
N ASP A 30 0.49 19.98 17.77
CA ASP A 30 -0.45 18.91 18.13
C ASP A 30 -1.42 18.57 16.99
N ASP A 31 -1.81 19.56 16.18
CA ASP A 31 -2.65 19.31 15.02
C ASP A 31 -1.94 18.52 13.94
N LEU A 32 -0.64 18.75 13.75
CA LEU A 32 0.16 18.00 12.78
C LEU A 32 0.36 16.56 13.25
N LEU A 33 0.69 16.36 14.52
CA LEU A 33 0.92 15.04 15.11
C LEU A 33 -0.37 14.21 15.16
N ALA A 34 -1.49 14.81 15.53
CA ALA A 34 -2.78 14.13 15.62
C ALA A 34 -3.49 13.95 14.27
N TYR A 35 -3.10 14.69 13.22
CA TYR A 35 -3.80 14.73 11.93
C TYR A 35 -4.13 13.33 11.39
N ARG A 36 -3.11 12.48 11.22
CA ARG A 36 -3.30 11.14 10.65
C ARG A 36 -4.21 10.26 11.51
N GLY A 37 -4.07 10.33 12.83
CA GLY A 37 -4.95 9.62 13.76
C GLY A 37 -6.40 10.08 13.66
N ARG A 38 -6.64 11.40 13.52
CA ARG A 38 -7.98 11.94 13.29
C ARG A 38 -8.57 11.47 11.96
N GLN A 39 -7.77 11.44 10.89
CA GLN A 39 -8.22 10.99 9.57
C GLN A 39 -8.57 9.49 9.53
N ALA A 40 -7.80 8.64 10.23
CA ALA A 40 -8.14 7.23 10.39
C ALA A 40 -9.45 7.02 11.17
N ARG A 41 -9.70 7.83 12.20
CA ARG A 41 -10.95 7.78 13.00
C ARG A 41 -12.16 8.34 12.25
N ALA A 42 -11.96 9.30 11.35
CA ALA A 42 -13.00 9.93 10.55
C ALA A 42 -13.42 9.11 9.31
N LEU A 43 -12.84 7.92 9.14
CA LEU A 43 -13.14 7.04 8.01
C LEU A 43 -14.63 6.69 7.95
N ARG A 44 -15.24 6.87 6.78
CA ARG A 44 -16.65 6.55 6.53
C ARG A 44 -16.85 5.94 5.15
N ILE A 45 -17.80 5.01 5.02
CA ILE A 45 -18.25 4.52 3.72
C ILE A 45 -19.07 5.64 3.06
N VAL A 46 -18.74 5.98 1.82
CA VAL A 46 -19.42 7.04 1.05
C VAL A 46 -20.17 6.51 -0.17
N GLY A 47 -19.94 5.26 -0.56
CA GLY A 47 -20.66 4.61 -1.64
C GLY A 47 -20.27 3.14 -1.77
N ARG A 48 -21.17 2.34 -2.32
CA ARG A 48 -20.90 0.96 -2.71
C ARG A 48 -21.71 0.58 -3.94
N ALA A 49 -21.15 -0.25 -4.81
CA ALA A 49 -21.83 -0.71 -6.02
C ALA A 49 -21.24 -2.04 -6.54
N PRO A 50 -22.04 -2.90 -7.18
CA PRO A 50 -21.53 -4.01 -7.98
C PRO A 50 -20.71 -3.47 -9.16
N VAL A 51 -19.50 -4.01 -9.36
CA VAL A 51 -18.62 -3.65 -10.47
C VAL A 51 -17.95 -4.92 -10.98
N PRO A 52 -18.55 -5.63 -11.95
CA PRO A 52 -17.99 -6.87 -12.47
C PRO A 52 -16.59 -6.65 -13.04
N LEU A 53 -15.65 -7.52 -12.67
CA LEU A 53 -14.29 -7.53 -13.17
C LEU A 53 -14.07 -8.73 -14.09
N GLU A 54 -13.15 -8.59 -15.04
CA GLU A 54 -12.69 -9.71 -15.87
C GLU A 54 -12.13 -10.83 -14.98
N GLY A 55 -12.66 -12.04 -15.15
CA GLY A 55 -12.31 -13.20 -14.31
C GLY A 55 -12.87 -13.18 -12.88
N ALA A 56 -13.62 -12.15 -12.49
CA ALA A 56 -14.21 -11.99 -11.16
C ALA A 56 -15.54 -11.21 -11.23
N GLU A 57 -16.54 -11.78 -11.90
CA GLU A 57 -17.82 -11.11 -12.19
C GLU A 57 -18.61 -10.73 -10.94
N LYS A 58 -18.55 -11.55 -9.88
CA LYS A 58 -19.23 -11.29 -8.62
C LYS A 58 -18.35 -10.43 -7.71
N THR A 59 -18.36 -9.13 -7.95
CA THR A 59 -17.54 -8.16 -7.21
C THR A 59 -18.34 -6.92 -6.80
N GLU A 60 -18.04 -6.40 -5.61
CA GLU A 60 -18.60 -5.14 -5.10
C GLU A 60 -17.47 -4.20 -4.69
N PHE A 61 -17.56 -2.95 -5.13
CA PHE A 61 -16.64 -1.89 -4.74
C PHE A 61 -17.28 -1.08 -3.62
N VAL A 62 -16.54 -0.86 -2.54
CA VAL A 62 -16.92 -0.02 -1.41
C VAL A 62 -15.90 1.11 -1.27
N VAL A 63 -16.37 2.35 -1.36
CA VAL A 63 -15.52 3.55 -1.28
C VAL A 63 -15.58 4.12 0.13
N PHE A 64 -14.41 4.35 0.72
CA PHE A 64 -14.22 4.97 2.02
C PHE A 64 -13.58 6.35 1.85
N ARG A 65 -14.10 7.36 2.53
CA ARG A 65 -13.45 8.67 2.62
C ARG A 65 -12.67 8.77 3.93
N GLY A 66 -11.40 9.13 3.85
CA GLY A 66 -10.51 9.28 5.02
C GLY A 66 -9.33 8.30 4.99
N GLY A 67 -8.70 8.09 6.15
CA GLY A 67 -7.48 7.28 6.25
C GLY A 67 -6.22 8.12 6.04
N GLU A 68 -5.74 8.22 4.80
CA GLU A 68 -4.57 9.04 4.44
C GLU A 68 -4.99 10.45 4.00
N GLY A 69 -5.66 11.20 4.88
CA GLY A 69 -6.19 12.53 4.57
C GLY A 69 -7.51 12.50 3.79
N LEU A 70 -7.69 13.42 2.82
CA LEU A 70 -8.93 13.55 2.04
C LEU A 70 -9.05 12.54 0.87
N ARG A 71 -8.19 11.53 0.85
CA ARG A 71 -8.11 10.54 -0.23
C ARG A 71 -9.15 9.45 -0.01
N ASP A 72 -9.85 9.09 -1.08
CA ASP A 72 -10.77 7.96 -1.04
C ASP A 72 -9.97 6.65 -1.12
N GLN A 73 -10.34 5.68 -0.29
CA GLN A 73 -9.81 4.31 -0.25
C GLN A 73 -10.87 3.37 -0.79
N VAL A 74 -10.47 2.26 -1.42
CA VAL A 74 -11.43 1.32 -2.01
C VAL A 74 -11.25 -0.06 -1.42
N ALA A 75 -12.36 -0.70 -1.06
CA ALA A 75 -12.39 -2.15 -0.86
C ALA A 75 -13.09 -2.80 -2.05
N ILE A 76 -12.50 -3.87 -2.56
CA ILE A 76 -13.07 -4.75 -3.59
C ILE A 76 -13.42 -6.05 -2.89
N ILE A 77 -14.71 -6.28 -2.68
CA ILE A 77 -15.24 -7.52 -2.14
C ILE A 77 -15.42 -8.47 -3.32
N VAL A 78 -14.69 -9.59 -3.31
CA VAL A 78 -14.74 -10.62 -4.34
C VAL A 78 -15.58 -11.78 -3.84
N GLY A 79 -16.56 -12.20 -4.63
CA GLY A 79 -17.47 -13.30 -4.28
C GLY A 79 -18.42 -12.96 -3.13
N THR A 80 -18.51 -13.84 -2.14
CA THR A 80 -19.32 -13.63 -0.92
C THR A 80 -18.58 -14.25 0.25
N PRO A 81 -17.52 -13.59 0.76
CA PRO A 81 -16.68 -14.14 1.81
C PRO A 81 -17.50 -14.38 3.10
N ASP A 82 -17.27 -15.52 3.75
CA ASP A 82 -17.86 -15.84 5.05
C ASP A 82 -17.15 -15.07 6.17
N LEU A 83 -17.80 -14.00 6.65
CA LEU A 83 -17.25 -13.12 7.68
C LEU A 83 -17.16 -13.78 9.08
N THR A 84 -17.74 -14.97 9.26
CA THR A 84 -17.61 -15.73 10.52
C THR A 84 -16.28 -16.50 10.61
N ARG A 85 -15.56 -16.61 9.48
CA ARG A 85 -14.27 -17.29 9.34
C ARG A 85 -13.16 -16.30 9.05
N ALA A 86 -11.92 -16.80 8.98
CA ALA A 86 -10.80 -16.00 8.48
C ALA A 86 -11.03 -15.64 7.01
N VAL A 87 -11.16 -14.34 6.73
CA VAL A 87 -11.39 -13.83 5.37
C VAL A 87 -10.05 -13.63 4.67
N PRO A 88 -9.85 -14.14 3.44
CA PRO A 88 -8.70 -13.79 2.62
C PRO A 88 -8.68 -12.28 2.36
N VAL A 89 -7.61 -11.59 2.79
CA VAL A 89 -7.47 -10.14 2.65
C VAL A 89 -6.15 -9.78 2.00
N ARG A 90 -6.21 -8.83 1.07
CA ARG A 90 -5.04 -8.22 0.47
C ARG A 90 -5.03 -6.71 0.71
N LEU A 91 -4.02 -6.22 1.41
CA LEU A 91 -3.73 -4.78 1.44
C LEU A 91 -2.86 -4.41 0.25
N HIS A 92 -3.41 -3.74 -0.76
CA HIS A 92 -2.70 -3.26 -1.92
C HIS A 92 -2.45 -1.75 -1.80
N SER A 93 -1.18 -1.33 -1.81
CA SER A 93 -0.86 0.09 -1.90
C SER A 93 -0.86 0.47 -3.38
N ALA A 94 -1.59 1.52 -3.74
CA ALA A 94 -1.73 1.98 -5.12
C ALA A 94 -0.37 2.12 -5.82
N CYS A 95 -0.31 1.66 -7.07
CA CYS A 95 0.85 1.78 -7.93
C CYS A 95 0.39 2.02 -9.37
N LEU A 96 0.11 3.28 -9.72
CA LEU A 96 -0.43 3.69 -11.02
C LEU A 96 0.33 3.05 -12.19
N THR A 97 1.66 3.12 -12.16
CA THR A 97 2.53 2.57 -13.20
C THR A 97 2.41 1.06 -13.36
N GLY A 98 2.28 0.32 -12.26
CA GLY A 98 2.19 -1.15 -12.28
C GLY A 98 0.77 -1.62 -12.56
N ASP A 99 -0.19 -1.06 -11.83
CA ASP A 99 -1.59 -1.47 -11.82
C ASP A 99 -2.27 -1.17 -13.17
N LEU A 100 -2.08 0.04 -13.70
CA LEU A 100 -2.77 0.48 -14.92
C LEU A 100 -1.91 0.32 -16.18
N PHE A 101 -0.61 0.63 -16.10
CA PHE A 101 0.26 0.72 -17.27
C PHE A 101 1.22 -0.48 -17.45
N GLY A 102 1.11 -1.52 -16.62
CA GLY A 102 1.88 -2.75 -16.79
C GLY A 102 3.40 -2.57 -16.68
N SER A 103 3.85 -1.63 -15.84
CA SER A 103 5.28 -1.35 -15.67
C SER A 103 6.08 -2.60 -15.29
N LEU A 104 7.17 -2.84 -16.01
CA LEU A 104 8.13 -3.92 -15.73
C LEU A 104 9.03 -3.64 -14.52
N LYS A 105 9.06 -2.39 -14.00
CA LYS A 105 9.93 -2.00 -12.87
C LYS A 105 9.42 -2.49 -11.50
N CYS A 106 8.22 -3.04 -11.45
CA CYS A 106 7.61 -3.59 -10.24
C CYS A 106 6.66 -4.73 -10.61
N ASP A 107 6.21 -5.47 -9.61
CA ASP A 107 5.27 -6.57 -9.77
C ASP A 107 3.85 -6.24 -9.24
N CYS A 108 3.58 -4.98 -8.91
CA CYS A 108 2.33 -4.57 -8.25
C CYS A 108 1.08 -4.94 -9.06
N GLY A 109 1.08 -4.70 -10.38
CA GLY A 109 -0.09 -4.98 -11.22
C GLY A 109 -0.42 -6.46 -11.32
N ASP A 110 0.59 -7.32 -11.33
CA ASP A 110 0.42 -8.78 -11.30
C ASP A 110 -0.13 -9.20 -9.94
N GLN A 111 0.49 -8.73 -8.83
CA GLN A 111 -0.01 -9.02 -7.48
C GLN A 111 -1.47 -8.59 -7.28
N LEU A 112 -1.92 -7.49 -7.88
CA LEU A 112 -3.31 -7.02 -7.84
C LEU A 112 -4.24 -8.00 -8.57
N ARG A 113 -3.97 -8.26 -9.86
CA ARG A 113 -4.83 -9.08 -10.72
C ARG A 113 -4.86 -10.54 -10.28
N ASP A 114 -3.71 -11.12 -9.98
CA ASP A 114 -3.60 -12.53 -9.57
C ASP A 114 -4.31 -12.78 -8.24
N THR A 115 -4.26 -11.80 -7.32
CA THR A 115 -5.00 -11.92 -6.05
C THR A 115 -6.50 -11.89 -6.26
N VAL A 116 -7.02 -10.98 -7.10
CA VAL A 116 -8.46 -10.93 -7.40
C VAL A 116 -8.91 -12.21 -8.10
N ALA A 117 -8.15 -12.69 -9.09
CA ALA A 117 -8.45 -13.94 -9.79
C ALA A 117 -8.47 -15.14 -8.83
N ARG A 118 -7.48 -15.24 -7.94
CA ARG A 118 -7.44 -16.29 -6.91
C ARG A 118 -8.63 -16.23 -5.97
N MET A 119 -8.97 -15.05 -5.44
CA MET A 119 -10.15 -14.88 -4.59
C MET A 119 -11.44 -15.29 -5.31
N ALA A 120 -11.56 -15.01 -6.61
CA ALA A 120 -12.71 -15.37 -7.41
C ALA A 120 -12.82 -16.89 -7.68
N ALA A 121 -11.68 -17.58 -7.81
CA ALA A 121 -11.62 -19.03 -7.98
C ALA A 121 -11.87 -19.81 -6.68
N GLU A 122 -11.65 -19.17 -5.53
CA GLU A 122 -11.78 -19.75 -4.19
C GLU A 122 -13.06 -19.28 -3.47
N ASN A 123 -13.02 -19.07 -2.15
CA ASN A 123 -14.17 -18.74 -1.32
C ASN A 123 -14.46 -17.23 -1.23
N GLY A 124 -13.97 -16.43 -2.18
CA GLY A 124 -14.03 -14.97 -2.12
C GLY A 124 -13.00 -14.36 -1.17
N GLY A 125 -13.04 -13.03 -1.04
CA GLY A 125 -12.10 -12.29 -0.21
C GLY A 125 -12.29 -10.79 -0.35
N ILE A 126 -11.39 -10.03 0.28
CA ILE A 126 -11.42 -8.56 0.25
C ILE A 126 -10.05 -8.03 -0.13
N LEU A 127 -9.98 -7.26 -1.22
CA LEU A 127 -8.79 -6.49 -1.57
C LEU A 127 -9.01 -5.03 -1.19
N LEU A 128 -8.16 -4.48 -0.32
CA LEU A 128 -8.14 -3.05 -0.04
C LEU A 128 -7.13 -2.35 -0.95
N TYR A 129 -7.61 -1.47 -1.81
CA TYR A 129 -6.80 -0.59 -2.63
C TYR A 129 -6.61 0.75 -1.87
N LEU A 130 -5.44 0.92 -1.28
CA LEU A 130 -5.08 2.05 -0.43
C LEU A 130 -4.35 3.11 -1.29
N ASP A 131 -4.83 4.36 -1.30
CA ASP A 131 -4.21 5.47 -2.04
C ASP A 131 -2.92 5.95 -1.36
N GLN A 132 -1.90 5.11 -1.47
CA GLN A 132 -0.57 5.26 -0.86
C GLN A 132 0.54 5.10 -1.90
N GLU A 133 0.38 5.80 -3.02
CA GLU A 133 1.35 5.78 -4.12
C GLU A 133 2.77 6.15 -3.66
N GLY A 134 3.78 5.52 -4.26
CA GLY A 134 5.18 5.81 -3.97
C GLY A 134 5.56 5.60 -2.51
N ARG A 135 5.06 4.54 -1.87
CA ARG A 135 5.25 4.27 -0.42
C ARG A 135 4.77 5.43 0.46
N GLY A 136 3.68 6.09 0.05
CA GLY A 136 3.12 7.24 0.76
C GLY A 136 3.76 8.58 0.41
N ASN A 137 4.73 8.62 -0.52
CA ASN A 137 5.37 9.87 -0.96
C ASN A 137 4.64 10.51 -2.15
N GLY A 138 3.73 9.78 -2.81
CA GLY A 138 2.97 10.24 -3.96
C GLY A 138 3.68 10.05 -5.30
N ILE A 139 2.89 10.09 -6.38
CA ILE A 139 3.37 9.80 -7.74
C ILE A 139 4.48 10.74 -8.20
N ALA A 140 4.37 12.04 -7.90
CA ALA A 140 5.37 13.03 -8.31
C ALA A 140 6.75 12.73 -7.71
N ASN A 141 6.80 12.37 -6.43
CA ASN A 141 8.05 12.03 -5.76
C ASN A 141 8.58 10.67 -6.20
N LYS A 142 7.71 9.70 -6.48
CA LYS A 142 8.10 8.44 -7.12
C LYS A 142 8.80 8.67 -8.46
N MET A 143 8.30 9.60 -9.29
CA MET A 143 8.95 9.91 -10.57
C MET A 143 10.30 10.59 -10.38
N ARG A 144 10.44 11.46 -9.37
CA ARG A 144 11.75 12.04 -8.99
C ARG A 144 12.73 10.95 -8.55
N ALA A 145 12.28 10.01 -7.72
CA ALA A 145 13.11 8.88 -7.29
C ALA A 145 13.51 7.98 -8.47
N TYR A 146 12.59 7.72 -9.41
CA TYR A 146 12.90 6.95 -10.62
C TYR A 146 13.93 7.63 -11.52
N ARG A 147 13.93 8.96 -11.58
CA ARG A 147 14.97 9.72 -12.29
C ARG A 147 16.33 9.50 -11.63
N LEU A 148 16.43 9.67 -10.30
CA LEU A 148 17.68 9.41 -9.57
C LEU A 148 18.14 7.96 -9.76
N GLN A 149 17.22 6.99 -9.73
CA GLN A 149 17.57 5.59 -9.99
C GLN A 149 18.13 5.36 -11.40
N SER A 150 17.62 6.07 -12.41
CA SER A 150 18.18 6.02 -13.76
C SER A 150 19.58 6.62 -13.86
N GLU A 151 19.94 7.48 -12.90
CA GLU A 151 21.27 8.08 -12.76
C GLU A 151 22.20 7.22 -11.87
N GLY A 152 21.74 6.05 -11.41
CA GLY A 152 22.56 5.04 -10.72
C GLY A 152 22.28 4.86 -9.23
N TYR A 153 21.38 5.66 -8.64
CA TYR A 153 20.98 5.50 -7.24
C TYR A 153 20.18 4.22 -7.04
N ASP A 154 20.32 3.59 -5.87
CA ASP A 154 19.38 2.54 -5.49
C ASP A 154 18.01 3.13 -5.09
N THR A 155 17.03 2.26 -4.83
CA THR A 155 15.66 2.72 -4.53
C THR A 155 15.59 3.61 -3.28
N TYR A 156 16.31 3.26 -2.23
CA TYR A 156 16.23 3.97 -0.95
C TYR A 156 17.18 5.15 -0.91
N ASP A 157 18.34 5.05 -1.55
CA ASP A 157 19.27 6.17 -1.67
C ASP A 157 18.60 7.32 -2.44
N ALA A 158 17.80 6.99 -3.48
CA ALA A 158 16.99 7.97 -4.20
C ALA A 158 15.92 8.63 -3.30
N ASP A 159 15.26 7.87 -2.42
CA ASP A 159 14.28 8.41 -1.49
C ASP A 159 14.94 9.28 -0.39
N GLU A 160 16.12 8.88 0.09
CA GLU A 160 16.90 9.62 1.09
C GLU A 160 17.41 10.95 0.54
N VAL A 161 17.91 10.99 -0.70
CA VAL A 161 18.28 12.23 -1.41
C VAL A 161 17.09 13.19 -1.51
N LEU A 162 15.88 12.67 -1.64
CA LEU A 162 14.65 13.46 -1.67
C LEU A 162 14.13 13.82 -0.26
N GLY A 163 14.80 13.39 0.81
CA GLY A 163 14.47 13.66 2.21
C GLY A 163 13.34 12.80 2.78
N PHE A 164 13.01 11.69 2.10
CA PHE A 164 11.99 10.74 2.53
C PHE A 164 12.58 9.57 3.32
N GLY A 165 11.79 9.00 4.23
CA GLY A 165 12.15 7.77 4.93
C GLY A 165 11.93 6.53 4.07
N LEU A 166 12.33 5.37 4.59
CA LEU A 166 12.23 4.07 3.91
C LEU A 166 10.78 3.69 3.52
N ASP A 167 9.82 4.06 4.36
CA ASP A 167 8.40 3.87 4.13
C ASP A 167 7.59 4.91 4.90
N GLN A 168 6.62 5.56 4.25
CA GLN A 168 5.73 6.54 4.89
C GLN A 168 4.30 6.05 5.02
N ARG A 169 4.02 4.81 4.60
CA ARG A 169 2.69 4.24 4.64
C ARG A 169 2.27 3.93 6.07
N ARG A 170 0.96 3.93 6.27
CA ARG A 170 0.33 3.41 7.47
C ARG A 170 -0.79 2.45 7.13
N PHE A 171 -1.06 1.49 7.99
CA PHE A 171 -2.09 0.47 7.74
C PHE A 171 -3.14 0.42 8.85
N ASP A 172 -3.11 1.37 9.78
CA ASP A 172 -4.08 1.51 10.87
C ASP A 172 -5.51 1.74 10.34
N PHE A 173 -5.67 2.59 9.32
CA PHE A 173 -6.97 2.81 8.69
C PHE A 173 -7.44 1.60 7.85
N ALA A 174 -6.52 0.76 7.36
CA ALA A 174 -6.88 -0.45 6.63
C ALA A 174 -7.56 -1.48 7.56
N ALA A 175 -7.07 -1.62 8.80
CA ALA A 175 -7.75 -2.43 9.81
C ALA A 175 -9.15 -1.88 10.11
N ARG A 176 -9.30 -0.55 10.21
CA ARG A 176 -10.60 0.09 10.42
C ARG A 176 -11.57 -0.17 9.27
N MET A 177 -11.10 -0.12 8.03
CA MET A 177 -11.90 -0.49 6.85
C MET A 177 -12.46 -1.91 6.98
N LEU A 178 -11.62 -2.89 7.34
CA LEU A 178 -12.02 -4.28 7.52
C LEU A 178 -13.08 -4.45 8.62
N GLN A 179 -12.87 -3.80 9.77
CA GLN A 179 -13.83 -3.82 10.88
C GLN A 179 -15.19 -3.23 10.46
N MET A 180 -15.19 -2.14 9.68
CA MET A 180 -16.42 -1.53 9.15
C MET A 180 -17.15 -2.43 8.14
N LEU A 181 -16.42 -3.35 7.48
CA LEU A 181 -16.99 -4.39 6.63
C LEU A 181 -17.44 -5.63 7.43
N GLY A 182 -17.28 -5.64 8.75
CA GLY A 182 -17.66 -6.76 9.62
C GLY A 182 -16.61 -7.86 9.73
N VAL A 183 -15.38 -7.63 9.28
CA VAL A 183 -14.29 -8.61 9.34
C VAL A 183 -13.60 -8.54 10.70
N HIS A 184 -13.45 -9.69 11.34
CA HIS A 184 -12.74 -9.84 12.62
C HIS A 184 -11.54 -10.78 12.57
N GLN A 185 -11.55 -11.73 11.64
CA GLN A 185 -10.49 -12.71 11.40
C GLN A 185 -10.01 -12.60 9.96
N VAL A 186 -8.68 -12.60 9.77
CA VAL A 186 -8.04 -12.30 8.50
C VAL A 186 -6.98 -13.36 8.17
N GLU A 187 -7.06 -13.89 6.95
CA GLU A 187 -5.95 -14.55 6.28
C GLU A 187 -5.30 -13.52 5.34
N ILE A 188 -4.12 -13.01 5.70
CA ILE A 188 -3.51 -11.89 4.98
C ILE A 188 -2.58 -12.37 3.87
N HIS A 189 -2.78 -11.83 2.68
CA HIS A 189 -1.96 -12.08 1.49
C HIS A 189 -0.88 -11.00 1.35
N THR A 190 0.25 -11.15 2.05
CA THR A 190 1.32 -10.14 2.04
C THR A 190 2.70 -10.74 2.23
N ASN A 191 3.72 -9.99 1.81
CA ASN A 191 5.13 -10.25 2.15
C ASN A 191 5.68 -9.16 3.08
N ASN A 192 4.86 -8.18 3.49
CA ASN A 192 5.29 -7.06 4.33
C ASN A 192 4.86 -7.31 5.79
N PRO A 193 5.80 -7.53 6.72
CA PRO A 193 5.48 -7.75 8.14
C PRO A 193 4.80 -6.54 8.81
N GLU A 194 5.03 -5.31 8.33
CA GLU A 194 4.38 -4.12 8.89
C GLU A 194 2.86 -4.14 8.69
N LYS A 195 2.39 -4.72 7.58
CA LYS A 195 0.95 -4.88 7.32
C LYS A 195 0.32 -5.83 8.31
N ILE A 196 1.01 -6.93 8.62
CA ILE A 196 0.57 -7.93 9.60
C ILE A 196 0.49 -7.28 10.98
N ALA A 197 1.59 -6.65 11.42
CA ALA A 197 1.68 -5.99 12.71
C ALA A 197 0.60 -4.90 12.89
N ALA A 198 0.31 -4.13 11.85
CA ALA A 198 -0.72 -3.09 11.92
C ALA A 198 -2.14 -3.65 12.08
N LEU A 199 -2.48 -4.76 11.40
CA LEU A 199 -3.79 -5.41 11.58
C LEU A 199 -3.91 -6.01 12.99
N GLN A 200 -2.86 -6.66 13.49
CA GLN A 200 -2.81 -7.22 14.84
C GLN A 200 -2.94 -6.13 15.92
N ALA A 201 -2.21 -5.02 15.79
CA ALA A 201 -2.28 -3.89 16.71
C ALA A 201 -3.66 -3.23 16.76
N ALA A 202 -4.44 -3.35 15.68
CA ALA A 202 -5.82 -2.87 15.62
C ALA A 202 -6.84 -3.90 16.12
N GLY A 203 -6.40 -5.06 16.62
CA GLY A 203 -7.24 -6.08 17.25
C GLY A 203 -7.86 -7.10 16.29
N LEU A 204 -7.39 -7.19 15.04
CA LEU A 204 -7.81 -8.27 14.13
C LEU A 204 -7.03 -9.55 14.42
N VAL A 205 -7.72 -10.68 14.39
CA VAL A 205 -7.07 -12.01 14.47
C VAL A 205 -6.47 -12.33 13.10
N VAL A 206 -5.16 -12.48 13.02
CA VAL A 206 -4.46 -12.78 11.76
C VAL A 206 -3.94 -14.22 11.82
N SER A 207 -4.50 -15.11 10.99
CA SER A 207 -4.33 -16.58 11.14
C SER A 207 -3.44 -17.24 10.09
N ALA A 208 -3.23 -16.63 8.93
CA ALA A 208 -2.40 -17.21 7.87
C ALA A 208 -1.78 -16.11 6.98
N GLU A 209 -0.52 -16.33 6.58
CA GLU A 209 0.23 -15.49 5.64
C GLU A 209 0.41 -16.28 4.34
N ALA A 210 -0.27 -15.86 3.27
CA ALA A 210 0.04 -16.34 1.93
C ALA A 210 0.94 -15.33 1.23
N ARG A 211 2.15 -15.75 0.85
CA ARG A 211 3.07 -14.90 0.09
C ARG A 211 2.50 -14.63 -1.30
N VAL A 212 2.71 -13.40 -1.79
CA VAL A 212 2.23 -12.97 -3.11
C VAL A 212 3.40 -12.39 -3.88
N ILE A 213 3.76 -13.01 -4.98
CA ILE A 213 4.85 -12.58 -5.84
C ILE A 213 4.31 -12.53 -7.27
N GLY A 214 4.53 -11.41 -7.96
CA GLY A 214 4.18 -11.30 -9.37
C GLY A 214 5.31 -11.78 -10.26
N ARG A 215 5.30 -11.42 -11.55
CA ARG A 215 6.35 -11.87 -12.47
C ARG A 215 7.67 -11.19 -12.17
N THR A 216 8.74 -11.98 -12.09
CA THR A 216 10.12 -11.47 -12.06
C THR A 216 10.54 -11.08 -13.48
N THR A 217 11.09 -9.88 -13.63
CA THR A 217 11.66 -9.38 -14.89
C THR A 217 13.07 -8.85 -14.64
N GLN A 218 13.85 -8.62 -15.71
CA GLN A 218 15.20 -8.06 -15.55
C GLN A 218 15.16 -6.67 -14.87
N GLU A 219 14.10 -5.90 -15.10
CA GLU A 219 13.91 -4.54 -14.59
C GLU A 219 13.53 -4.50 -13.11
N ASN A 220 12.83 -5.52 -12.59
CA ASN A 220 12.34 -5.52 -11.20
C ASN A 220 13.19 -6.34 -10.22
N VAL A 221 14.16 -7.13 -10.66
CA VAL A 221 15.04 -7.92 -9.76
C VAL A 221 15.67 -7.02 -8.68
N ARG A 222 16.26 -5.89 -9.07
CA ARG A 222 16.88 -4.96 -8.11
C ARG A 222 15.87 -4.43 -7.10
N TYR A 223 14.66 -4.12 -7.55
CA TYR A 223 13.58 -3.64 -6.71
C TYR A 223 13.10 -4.71 -5.70
N LEU A 224 12.92 -5.96 -6.15
CA LEU A 224 12.51 -7.07 -5.30
C LEU A 224 13.60 -7.42 -4.28
N THR A 225 14.87 -7.45 -4.70
CA THR A 225 16.04 -7.60 -3.81
C THR A 225 16.06 -6.49 -2.76
N SER A 226 15.89 -5.23 -3.16
CA SER A 226 15.87 -4.08 -2.25
C SER A 226 14.74 -4.17 -1.21
N LYS A 227 13.55 -4.66 -1.59
CA LYS A 227 12.46 -4.91 -0.65
C LYS A 227 12.82 -5.99 0.38
N ARG A 228 13.43 -7.08 -0.06
CA ARG A 228 13.84 -8.19 0.80
C ARG A 228 14.94 -7.75 1.77
N ASP A 229 16.02 -7.17 1.25
CA ASP A 229 17.25 -6.96 2.00
C ASP A 229 17.20 -5.71 2.90
N ARG A 230 16.49 -4.65 2.48
CA ARG A 230 16.46 -3.36 3.21
C ARG A 230 15.13 -3.05 3.91
N ALA A 231 14.01 -3.66 3.49
CA ALA A 231 12.70 -3.45 4.12
C ALA A 231 12.12 -4.71 4.79
N GLY A 232 12.92 -5.78 4.90
CA GLY A 232 12.53 -7.00 5.62
C GLY A 232 11.36 -7.76 4.99
N HIS A 233 11.06 -7.53 3.71
CA HIS A 233 9.99 -8.25 3.04
C HIS A 233 10.37 -9.73 2.84
N GLN A 234 9.44 -10.64 3.11
CA GLN A 234 9.63 -12.08 2.90
C GLN A 234 9.39 -12.46 1.43
N ILE A 235 10.35 -12.16 0.56
CA ILE A 235 10.26 -12.45 -0.89
C ILE A 235 11.33 -13.47 -1.25
N ASP A 236 10.91 -14.58 -1.85
CA ASP A 236 11.80 -15.57 -2.45
C ASP A 236 11.48 -15.68 -3.95
N PHE A 237 12.44 -15.38 -4.82
CA PHE A 237 12.23 -15.37 -6.26
C PHE A 237 13.44 -15.92 -7.00
N ALA A 238 13.19 -16.71 -8.05
CA ALA A 238 14.23 -17.14 -8.96
C ALA A 238 14.65 -15.97 -9.88
N ALA A 239 15.96 -15.81 -10.09
CA ALA A 239 16.46 -14.84 -11.04
C ALA A 239 15.95 -15.14 -12.47
N PRO A 240 15.59 -14.13 -13.28
CA PRO A 240 15.14 -14.36 -14.64
C PRO A 240 16.23 -15.09 -15.42
N GLY A 241 15.89 -16.27 -15.98
CA GLY A 241 16.83 -17.09 -16.74
C GLY A 241 17.68 -18.08 -15.93
N ALA A 242 17.43 -18.26 -14.63
CA ALA A 242 18.02 -19.39 -13.89
C ALA A 242 17.48 -20.71 -14.49
N PRO A 243 18.35 -21.68 -14.85
CA PRO A 243 17.89 -22.95 -15.36
C PRO A 243 17.01 -23.64 -14.31
N VAL A 244 15.84 -24.11 -14.72
CA VAL A 244 15.00 -24.99 -13.90
C VAL A 244 15.83 -26.23 -13.62
N ALA A 245 16.34 -26.37 -12.39
CA ALA A 245 16.93 -27.60 -11.95
C ALA A 245 15.81 -28.66 -11.94
N LEU A 246 15.77 -29.48 -13.00
CA LEU A 246 15.00 -30.71 -13.02
C LEU A 246 15.44 -31.51 -11.80
N ARG A 247 14.59 -31.58 -10.78
CA ARG A 247 14.77 -32.53 -9.69
C ARG A 247 14.62 -33.91 -10.32
N ALA A 248 15.73 -34.64 -10.44
CA ALA A 248 15.70 -36.05 -10.73
C ALA A 248 14.91 -36.74 -9.62
N SER A 249 13.85 -37.42 -10.01
CA SER A 249 13.08 -38.32 -9.16
C SER A 249 13.84 -39.63 -9.06
N ASP A 250 14.40 -39.89 -7.88
CA ASP A 250 14.76 -41.23 -7.40
C ASP A 250 13.63 -41.72 -6.47
#